data_AF-A0A2J8LKG4-F1
#
_entry.id   AF-A0A2J8LKG4-F1
#
_cell.length_a   1.000
_cell.length_b   1.000
_cell.length_c   1.000
_cell.angle_alpha   90.00
_cell.angle_beta   90.00
_cell.angle_gamma   90.00
#
_symmetry.space_group_name_H-M   'P 1'
#
loop_
_entity.id
_entity.type
_entity.pdbx_description
1 polymer ?
#
loop_
_entity_poly.entity_id
_entity_poly.type
_entity_poly.pdbx_seq_one_letter_code
_entity_poly.pdbx_strand_id
1 'polypeptide(L)'
;MKRLPLLVVFSTLLNCSYTQNCTKTPCLPNAKCEIRNGIEACYCNMGFSGNGVTICEDDNECGNLTQSCGENANCTNTEGSYYCMCVPGFRSSSNQDRFITNDGTVCIDIDECSESVVCDDHSICENVNGGYNCSCKEGYQTSTGKSQFTPNDGAYCQ
;
A
#
# COMPACT_ATOMS: atom_id res chain seq x y z
N MET A 1 47.22 -62.67 -9.80
CA MET A 1 45.95 -63.41 -9.66
C MET A 1 44.81 -62.44 -9.88
N LYS A 2 43.92 -62.77 -10.82
CA LYS A 2 42.73 -61.98 -11.20
C LYS A 2 41.73 -61.89 -10.03
N ARG A 3 41.12 -60.71 -9.82
CA ARG A 3 39.65 -60.52 -9.66
C ARG A 3 39.30 -59.01 -9.67
N LEU A 4 38.80 -58.61 -10.85
CA LEU A 4 37.77 -57.63 -11.26
C LEU A 4 37.44 -56.36 -10.44
N PRO A 5 37.26 -55.19 -11.11
CA PRO A 5 36.86 -53.93 -10.49
C PRO A 5 35.33 -53.84 -10.30
N LEU A 6 34.86 -53.25 -9.19
CA LEU A 6 33.45 -52.89 -9.08
C LEU A 6 33.27 -51.46 -9.62
N LEU A 7 32.53 -51.39 -10.72
CA LEU A 7 32.19 -50.19 -11.48
C LEU A 7 31.74 -49.04 -10.58
N VAL A 8 32.39 -47.90 -10.79
CA VAL A 8 31.77 -46.59 -10.61
C VAL A 8 30.70 -46.43 -11.71
N VAL A 9 29.71 -45.58 -11.42
CA VAL A 9 28.66 -45.03 -12.30
C VAL A 9 27.36 -45.84 -12.35
N PHE A 10 26.35 -45.39 -11.59
CA PHE A 10 24.98 -45.10 -12.06
C PHE A 10 24.16 -44.58 -10.85
N SER A 11 24.00 -43.27 -10.75
CA SER A 11 22.88 -42.66 -10.01
C SER A 11 22.61 -41.30 -10.65
N THR A 12 22.13 -41.35 -11.88
CA THR A 12 21.38 -40.24 -12.48
C THR A 12 20.23 -39.87 -11.55
N LEU A 13 20.00 -38.57 -11.41
CA LEU A 13 18.83 -37.93 -10.81
C LEU A 13 18.85 -37.83 -9.27
N LEU A 14 19.59 -36.84 -8.76
CA LEU A 14 19.10 -36.07 -7.62
C LEU A 14 17.89 -35.23 -8.10
N ASN A 15 16.80 -35.90 -8.46
CA ASN A 15 15.51 -35.25 -8.61
C ASN A 15 15.04 -34.94 -7.20
N CYS A 16 15.18 -33.69 -6.79
CA CYS A 16 14.39 -33.13 -5.71
C CYS A 16 12.92 -33.21 -6.14
N SER A 17 12.25 -34.32 -5.80
CA SER A 17 10.83 -34.48 -6.07
C SER A 17 10.06 -33.85 -4.92
N TYR A 18 9.75 -32.56 -5.06
CA TYR A 18 8.77 -31.87 -4.23
C TYR A 18 7.39 -32.47 -4.51
N THR A 19 7.08 -33.61 -3.88
CA THR A 19 5.72 -34.16 -3.89
C THR A 19 4.92 -33.45 -2.82
N GLN A 20 4.31 -32.33 -3.21
CA GLN A 20 3.03 -31.94 -2.64
C GLN A 20 2.11 -33.13 -2.75
N ASN A 21 1.43 -33.53 -1.66
CA ASN A 21 0.18 -34.27 -1.73
C ASN A 21 -0.46 -34.26 -0.35
N CYS A 22 -1.12 -33.15 -0.05
CA CYS A 22 -2.19 -33.15 0.94
C CYS A 22 -3.31 -34.03 0.39
N THR A 23 -3.55 -35.17 1.04
CA THR A 23 -4.37 -36.25 0.48
C THR A 23 -5.69 -36.44 1.21
N LYS A 24 -5.85 -35.79 2.37
CA LYS A 24 -7.01 -36.00 3.24
C LYS A 24 -7.95 -34.82 3.32
N THR A 25 -7.46 -33.59 3.22
CA THR A 25 -8.30 -32.41 3.44
C THR A 25 -8.18 -31.45 2.26
N PRO A 26 -9.23 -31.28 1.42
CA PRO A 26 -9.23 -30.20 0.45
C PRO A 26 -9.30 -28.88 1.21
N CYS A 27 -8.21 -28.13 1.21
CA CYS A 27 -8.21 -26.77 1.71
C CYS A 27 -9.05 -25.87 0.80
N LEU A 28 -9.64 -24.82 1.38
CA LEU A 28 -10.34 -23.80 0.60
C LEU A 28 -9.39 -23.02 -0.32
N PRO A 29 -9.92 -22.31 -1.33
CA PRO A 29 -9.17 -21.24 -1.99
C PRO A 29 -8.59 -20.27 -0.97
N ASN A 30 -7.45 -19.66 -1.31
CA ASN A 30 -6.68 -18.80 -0.42
C ASN A 30 -6.21 -19.47 0.89
N ALA A 31 -6.22 -20.81 0.96
CA ALA A 31 -5.55 -21.58 2.00
C ALA A 31 -4.46 -22.46 1.40
N LYS A 32 -3.39 -22.62 2.16
CA LYS A 32 -2.29 -23.55 1.89
C LYS A 32 -2.35 -24.71 2.86
N CYS A 33 -1.86 -25.84 2.41
CA CYS A 33 -1.71 -27.02 3.24
C CYS A 33 -0.26 -27.15 3.73
N GLU A 34 -0.07 -27.36 5.03
CA GLU A 34 1.25 -27.65 5.63
C GLU A 34 1.17 -28.89 6.53
N ILE A 35 2.25 -29.67 6.58
CA ILE A 35 2.38 -30.80 7.51
C ILE A 35 3.26 -30.38 8.68
N ARG A 36 2.73 -30.43 9.91
CA ARG A 36 3.50 -30.20 11.14
C ARG A 36 3.41 -31.42 12.05
N ASN A 37 4.55 -32.00 12.42
CA ASN A 37 4.64 -33.20 13.26
C ASN A 37 3.81 -34.40 12.74
N GLY A 38 3.71 -34.55 11.41
CA GLY A 38 2.94 -35.62 10.78
C GLY A 38 1.43 -35.38 10.72
N ILE A 39 0.95 -34.19 11.12
CA ILE A 39 -0.44 -33.76 11.00
C ILE A 39 -0.57 -32.81 9.82
N GLU A 40 -1.45 -33.16 8.87
CA GLU A 40 -1.85 -32.30 7.74
C GLU A 40 -2.86 -31.27 8.23
N ALA A 41 -2.62 -29.99 7.95
CA ALA A 41 -3.53 -28.91 8.31
C ALA A 41 -3.56 -27.83 7.23
N CYS A 42 -4.74 -27.23 7.05
CA CYS A 42 -4.95 -26.08 6.20
C CYS A 42 -4.77 -24.79 7.00
N TYR A 43 -4.15 -23.79 6.38
CA TYR A 43 -3.96 -22.46 6.93
C TYR A 43 -4.30 -21.45 5.86
N CYS A 44 -5.06 -20.41 6.22
CA CYS A 44 -5.29 -19.29 5.33
C CYS A 44 -3.96 -18.63 4.93
N ASN A 45 -3.91 -18.14 3.70
CA ASN A 45 -2.83 -17.31 3.21
C ASN A 45 -2.83 -15.97 3.98
N MET A 46 -1.72 -15.23 3.91
CA MET A 46 -1.66 -13.88 4.50
C MET A 46 -2.76 -13.00 3.93
N GLY A 47 -3.40 -12.18 4.77
CA GLY A 47 -4.55 -11.35 4.40
C GLY A 47 -5.89 -12.10 4.43
N PHE A 48 -5.92 -13.32 4.97
CA PHE A 48 -7.15 -14.09 5.16
C PHE A 48 -7.20 -14.72 6.55
N SER A 49 -8.40 -14.78 7.12
CA SER A 49 -8.68 -15.40 8.41
C SER A 49 -9.68 -16.54 8.31
N GLY A 50 -9.45 -17.58 9.13
CA GLY A 50 -10.34 -18.74 9.22
C GLY A 50 -9.58 -20.03 9.54
N ASN A 51 -10.24 -21.16 9.35
CA ASN A 51 -9.66 -22.48 9.59
C ASN A 51 -9.08 -23.12 8.32
N GLY A 52 -9.18 -22.47 7.16
CA GLY A 52 -8.67 -22.95 5.88
C GLY A 52 -9.40 -24.17 5.29
N VAL A 53 -10.42 -24.70 5.97
CA VAL A 53 -11.19 -25.89 5.57
C VAL A 53 -12.66 -25.56 5.29
N THR A 54 -13.28 -24.74 6.14
CA THR A 54 -14.67 -24.29 5.99
C THR A 54 -14.78 -22.78 5.90
N ILE A 55 -13.80 -22.04 6.39
CA ILE A 55 -13.75 -20.58 6.35
C ILE A 55 -12.34 -20.15 6.01
N CYS A 56 -12.22 -19.30 5.01
CA CYS A 56 -11.02 -18.53 4.71
C CYS A 56 -11.48 -17.23 4.05
N GLU A 57 -11.77 -16.24 4.88
CA GLU A 57 -12.34 -14.96 4.46
C GLU A 57 -11.25 -13.91 4.42
N ASP A 58 -11.38 -12.99 3.47
CA ASP A 58 -10.51 -11.84 3.33
C ASP A 58 -10.51 -11.01 4.62
N ASP A 59 -9.32 -10.68 5.11
CA ASP A 59 -9.18 -9.77 6.25
C ASP A 59 -9.52 -8.36 5.77
N ASN A 60 -10.51 -7.72 6.38
CA ASN A 60 -10.78 -6.32 6.07
C ASN A 60 -9.88 -5.40 6.89
N GLU A 61 -8.68 -5.10 6.40
CA GLU A 61 -7.75 -4.23 7.12
C GLU A 61 -8.27 -2.79 7.26
N CYS A 62 -9.23 -2.37 6.43
CA CYS A 62 -9.89 -1.07 6.55
C CYS A 62 -11.07 -1.04 7.54
N GLY A 63 -11.52 -2.19 8.04
CA GLY A 63 -12.71 -2.30 8.89
C GLY A 63 -12.51 -1.78 10.32
N ASN A 64 -11.26 -1.75 10.81
CA ASN A 64 -10.90 -1.21 12.13
C ASN A 64 -10.28 0.19 11.95
N LEU A 65 -11.16 1.16 11.74
CA LEU A 65 -10.96 2.49 11.15
C LEU A 65 -9.99 3.48 11.85
N THR A 66 -9.10 3.07 12.74
CA THR A 66 -8.25 4.05 13.46
C THR A 66 -6.82 4.19 12.98
N GLN A 67 -6.17 3.21 12.33
CA GLN A 67 -4.73 3.32 12.06
C GLN A 67 -4.18 2.62 10.81
N SER A 68 -4.99 1.94 9.98
CA SER A 68 -4.44 1.09 8.91
C SER A 68 -3.64 1.86 7.86
N CYS A 69 -3.94 3.14 7.63
CA CYS A 69 -3.27 3.99 6.64
C CYS A 69 -2.56 5.23 7.20
N GLY A 70 -2.57 5.43 8.52
CA GLY A 70 -2.07 6.66 9.14
C GLY A 70 -2.96 7.89 8.87
N GLU A 71 -2.50 9.06 9.30
CA GLU A 71 -3.20 10.34 9.11
C GLU A 71 -3.16 10.78 7.63
N ASN A 72 -4.18 11.53 7.21
CA ASN A 72 -4.29 12.09 5.86
C ASN A 72 -4.25 11.04 4.73
N ALA A 73 -4.74 9.83 5.01
CA ALA A 73 -4.81 8.73 4.05
C ALA A 73 -6.17 8.02 4.08
N ASN A 74 -6.62 7.59 2.91
CA ASN A 74 -7.79 6.71 2.75
C ASN A 74 -7.32 5.26 2.58
N CYS A 75 -8.03 4.35 3.24
CA CYS A 75 -7.81 2.89 3.13
C CYS A 75 -8.76 2.28 2.10
N THR A 76 -8.24 1.41 1.24
CA THR A 76 -9.04 0.57 0.34
C THR A 76 -8.68 -0.90 0.55
N ASN A 77 -9.68 -1.68 0.95
CA ASN A 77 -9.53 -3.12 1.14
C ASN A 77 -9.50 -3.83 -0.22
N THR A 78 -8.67 -4.85 -0.36
CA THR A 78 -8.56 -5.68 -1.55
C THR A 78 -8.48 -7.15 -1.15
N GLU A 79 -8.72 -8.07 -2.08
CA GLU A 79 -8.61 -9.49 -1.73
C GLU A 79 -7.15 -9.86 -1.37
N GLY A 80 -6.93 -10.30 -0.14
CA GLY A 80 -5.66 -10.72 0.45
C GLY A 80 -4.73 -9.60 0.88
N SER A 81 -5.17 -8.33 0.86
CA SER A 81 -4.37 -7.16 1.24
C SER A 81 -5.24 -5.90 1.32
N TYR A 82 -4.62 -4.77 1.62
CA TYR A 82 -5.19 -3.45 1.41
C TYR A 82 -4.16 -2.53 0.76
N TYR A 83 -4.59 -1.32 0.40
CA TYR A 83 -3.67 -0.23 0.12
C TYR A 83 -4.21 1.10 0.63
N CYS A 84 -3.28 2.01 0.84
CA CYS A 84 -3.50 3.37 1.32
C CYS A 84 -3.22 4.36 0.20
N MET A 85 -4.00 5.43 0.14
CA MET A 85 -3.76 6.58 -0.73
C MET A 85 -3.84 7.86 0.09
N CYS A 86 -2.89 8.77 -0.08
CA CYS A 86 -2.98 10.07 0.56
C CYS A 86 -4.20 10.85 0.07
N VAL A 87 -4.83 11.61 0.96
CA VAL A 87 -5.92 12.51 0.60
C VAL A 87 -5.38 13.67 -0.26
N PRO A 88 -6.24 14.37 -1.05
CA PRO A 88 -5.79 15.52 -1.82
C PRO A 88 -5.07 16.57 -0.96
N GLY A 89 -4.01 17.17 -1.50
CA GLY A 89 -3.10 18.07 -0.77
C GLY A 89 -1.93 17.35 -0.09
N PHE A 90 -1.90 16.02 -0.10
CA PHE A 90 -0.84 15.21 0.48
C PHE A 90 -0.28 14.22 -0.53
N ARG A 91 1.00 13.86 -0.35
CA ARG A 91 1.65 12.76 -1.06
C ARG A 91 2.31 11.81 -0.07
N SER A 92 2.56 10.58 -0.50
CA SER A 92 3.30 9.66 0.34
C SER A 92 4.77 10.09 0.45
N SER A 93 5.39 9.83 1.59
CA SER A 93 6.82 10.08 1.82
C SER A 93 7.73 9.31 0.84
N SER A 94 7.22 8.24 0.24
CA SER A 94 7.87 7.45 -0.81
C SER A 94 7.55 7.92 -2.24
N ASN A 95 6.70 8.95 -2.39
CA ASN A 95 6.18 9.44 -3.67
C ASN A 95 5.45 8.38 -4.51
N GLN A 96 4.90 7.34 -3.89
CA GLN A 96 4.00 6.37 -4.52
C GLN A 96 2.54 6.76 -4.31
N ASP A 97 1.72 6.57 -5.33
CA ASP A 97 0.27 6.81 -5.25
C ASP A 97 -0.44 5.88 -4.26
N ARG A 98 0.09 4.66 -4.11
CA ARG A 98 -0.43 3.62 -3.22
C ARG A 98 0.69 3.05 -2.36
N PHE A 99 0.40 2.84 -1.08
CA PHE A 99 1.34 2.27 -0.12
C PHE A 99 0.62 1.37 0.91
N ILE A 100 1.39 0.62 1.69
CA ILE A 100 0.92 -0.17 2.85
C ILE A 100 1.68 0.32 4.08
N THR A 101 1.05 0.45 5.25
CA THR A 101 1.70 1.18 6.38
C THR A 101 2.85 0.44 7.05
N ASN A 102 3.01 -0.86 6.81
CA ASN A 102 4.08 -1.66 7.39
C ASN A 102 5.48 -1.29 6.86
N ASP A 103 5.58 -0.46 5.82
CA ASP A 103 6.84 0.03 5.26
C ASP A 103 7.31 1.37 5.88
N GLY A 104 6.52 1.96 6.79
CA GLY A 104 6.81 3.25 7.41
C GLY A 104 6.48 4.48 6.55
N THR A 105 5.82 4.28 5.40
CA THR A 105 5.33 5.36 4.53
C THR A 105 4.19 6.12 5.21
N VAL A 106 4.26 7.44 5.15
CA VAL A 106 3.25 8.36 5.70
C VAL A 106 2.85 9.40 4.67
N CYS A 107 1.69 10.01 4.86
CA CYS A 107 1.27 11.14 4.04
C CYS A 107 1.88 12.44 4.58
N ILE A 108 2.59 13.14 3.71
CA ILE A 108 3.18 14.44 3.97
C ILE A 108 2.49 15.50 3.12
N ASP A 109 2.36 16.68 3.69
CA ASP A 109 1.83 17.85 3.02
C ASP A 109 2.62 18.14 1.74
N ILE A 110 1.93 18.47 0.66
CA ILE A 110 2.56 18.95 -0.56
C ILE A 110 2.76 20.44 -0.38
N ASP A 111 4.01 20.92 -0.52
CA ASP A 111 4.26 22.37 -0.52
C ASP A 111 4.03 22.91 -1.94
N GLU A 112 2.80 23.28 -2.26
CA GLU A 112 2.47 23.73 -3.61
C GLU A 112 3.20 25.03 -3.99
N CYS A 113 3.52 25.86 -3.00
CA CYS A 113 4.25 27.12 -3.19
C CYS A 113 5.72 26.90 -3.56
N SER A 114 6.32 25.81 -3.09
CA SER A 114 7.70 25.43 -3.40
C SER A 114 7.83 24.59 -4.66
N GLU A 115 6.77 23.87 -5.04
CA GLU A 115 6.80 22.94 -6.18
C GLU A 115 6.34 23.56 -7.50
N SER A 116 5.48 24.58 -7.47
CA SER A 116 4.99 25.22 -8.70
C SER A 116 4.48 26.65 -8.49
N VAL A 117 4.25 27.37 -9.60
CA VAL A 117 3.60 28.68 -9.57
C VAL A 117 2.09 28.46 -9.56
N VAL A 118 1.48 28.52 -8.38
CA VAL A 118 0.05 28.18 -8.18
C VAL A 118 -0.87 29.38 -8.00
N CYS A 119 -0.35 30.53 -7.57
CA CYS A 119 -1.13 31.74 -7.39
C CYS A 119 -0.95 32.71 -8.58
N ASP A 120 -1.97 33.53 -8.85
CA ASP A 120 -2.00 34.49 -9.96
C ASP A 120 -0.92 35.58 -9.86
N ASP A 121 -0.74 36.35 -10.94
CA ASP A 121 0.13 37.52 -10.92
C ASP A 121 -0.24 38.49 -9.79
N HIS A 122 0.79 39.15 -9.24
CA HIS A 122 0.68 40.08 -8.12
C HIS A 122 0.15 39.46 -6.80
N SER A 123 0.21 38.14 -6.67
CA SER A 123 -0.11 37.45 -5.43
C SER A 123 1.12 36.83 -4.74
N ILE A 124 0.94 36.44 -3.48
CA ILE A 124 1.89 35.73 -2.62
C ILE A 124 1.22 34.41 -2.22
N CYS A 125 1.96 33.31 -2.40
CA CYS A 125 1.55 31.97 -1.98
C CYS A 125 1.99 31.70 -0.53
N GLU A 126 1.10 31.12 0.26
CA GLU A 126 1.34 30.61 1.61
C GLU A 126 0.92 29.14 1.66
N ASN A 127 1.87 28.26 1.93
CA ASN A 127 1.60 26.83 2.09
C ASN A 127 0.87 26.58 3.42
N VAL A 128 -0.16 25.73 3.40
CA VAL A 128 -0.93 25.35 4.59
C VAL A 128 -1.16 23.83 4.59
N ASN A 129 -1.35 23.22 5.76
CA ASN A 129 -1.55 21.78 5.80
C ASN A 129 -2.81 21.32 5.01
N GLY A 130 -2.59 20.56 3.95
CA GLY A 130 -3.58 20.08 2.99
C GLY A 130 -3.85 21.02 1.80
N GLY A 131 -3.04 22.06 1.59
CA GLY A 131 -3.14 22.93 0.42
C GLY A 131 -2.40 24.26 0.58
N TYR A 132 -2.94 25.32 -0.01
CA TYR A 132 -2.27 26.63 -0.02
C TYR A 132 -3.27 27.77 -0.14
N ASN A 133 -2.86 28.95 0.32
CA ASN A 133 -3.61 30.18 0.19
C ASN A 133 -2.81 31.21 -0.60
N CYS A 134 -3.51 32.00 -1.39
CA CYS A 134 -2.98 33.14 -2.11
C CYS A 134 -3.48 34.43 -1.46
N SER A 135 -2.63 35.45 -1.42
CA SER A 135 -2.97 36.80 -0.96
C SER A 135 -2.37 37.84 -1.90
N CYS A 136 -2.97 39.04 -2.00
CA CYS A 136 -2.43 40.07 -2.89
C CYS A 136 -1.20 40.75 -2.30
N LYS A 137 -0.23 41.04 -3.17
CA LYS A 137 0.92 41.89 -2.84
C LYS A 137 0.44 43.28 -2.44
N GLU A 138 1.27 43.98 -1.68
CA GLU A 138 1.01 45.37 -1.30
C GLU A 138 0.69 46.24 -2.54
N GLY A 139 -0.38 47.02 -2.46
CA GLY A 139 -0.88 47.86 -3.55
C GLY A 139 -1.92 47.19 -4.46
N TYR A 140 -2.18 45.89 -4.30
CA TYR A 140 -3.21 45.16 -5.05
C TYR A 140 -4.37 44.74 -4.14
N GLN A 141 -5.54 44.55 -4.73
CA GLN A 141 -6.74 44.07 -4.03
C GLN A 141 -7.32 42.85 -4.73
N THR A 142 -7.94 41.96 -3.96
CA THR A 142 -8.63 40.81 -4.56
C THR A 142 -9.90 41.27 -5.28
N SER A 143 -10.21 40.65 -6.41
CA SER A 143 -11.44 40.89 -7.16
C SER A 143 -12.72 40.60 -6.36
N THR A 144 -12.61 39.84 -5.27
CA THR A 144 -13.71 39.45 -4.39
C THR A 144 -13.73 40.19 -3.05
N GLY A 145 -12.70 40.99 -2.73
CA GLY A 145 -12.54 41.67 -1.44
C GLY A 145 -12.09 40.77 -0.28
N LYS A 146 -11.84 39.47 -0.51
CA LYS A 146 -11.27 38.55 0.49
C LYS A 146 -9.78 38.83 0.70
N SER A 147 -9.26 38.65 1.92
CA SER A 147 -7.82 38.80 2.19
C SER A 147 -6.98 37.62 1.71
N GLN A 148 -7.57 36.43 1.68
CA GLN A 148 -6.97 35.18 1.19
C GLN A 148 -7.96 34.46 0.28
N PHE A 149 -7.44 33.71 -0.69
CA PHE A 149 -8.22 32.91 -1.63
C PHE A 149 -7.41 31.70 -2.09
N THR A 150 -8.11 30.66 -2.52
CA THR A 150 -7.50 29.55 -3.27
C THR A 150 -7.66 29.83 -4.77
N PRO A 151 -6.79 29.32 -5.66
CA PRO A 151 -6.95 29.57 -7.11
C PRO A 151 -8.26 29.06 -7.68
N ASN A 152 -8.89 28.07 -7.04
CA ASN A 152 -10.17 27.51 -7.45
C ASN A 152 -11.36 28.44 -7.12
N ASP A 153 -11.16 29.50 -6.32
CA ASP A 153 -12.21 30.47 -5.99
C ASP A 153 -12.53 31.44 -7.14
N GLY A 154 -11.74 31.44 -8.22
CA GLY A 154 -11.88 32.40 -9.32
C GLY A 154 -11.55 33.85 -8.92
N ALA A 155 -10.88 34.03 -7.78
CA ALA A 155 -10.39 35.31 -7.30
C ALA A 155 -8.98 35.58 -7.83
N TYR A 156 -8.69 36.85 -8.12
CA TYR A 156 -7.39 37.29 -8.64
C TYR A 156 -7.05 38.68 -8.09
N CYS A 157 -5.78 39.08 -8.17
CA CYS A 157 -5.30 40.39 -7.71
C CYS A 157 -5.35 41.44 -8.83
N GLN A 158 -5.89 42.63 -8.52
CA GLN A 158 -6.02 43.76 -9.43
C GLN A 158 -5.79 45.11 -8.73
#